data_AF-A0A4U0X4U0-F1
#
_entry.id   AF-A0A4U0X4U0-F1
#
_cell.length_a   1.000
_cell.length_b   1.000
_cell.length_c   1.000
_cell.angle_alpha   90.00
_cell.angle_beta   90.00
_cell.angle_gamma   90.00
#
_symmetry.space_group_name_H-M   'P 1'
#
loop_
_entity.id
_entity.type
_entity.pdbx_description
1 polymer ?
#
loop_
_entity_poly.entity_id
_entity_poly.type
_entity_poly.pdbx_seq_one_letter_code
_entity_poly.pdbx_strand_id
1 'polypeptide(L)'
;DEGFMYILHRIIGQTVDVQGDRAVSKMKVTITCRYNFEGGVERGGFEMDNEADCRFFFLLEKRKGKWGVVFYTLLFDKDKMMPVNPGREYMIPEEEARKYPSGYRYLAWCEANISKTPPKMDLNSHGPERDVLYGKCKDWLDGKAVKPNLTGTDEVASW
;
A
#
# COMPACT_ATOMS: atom_id res chain seq x y z
N ASP A 1 25.03 2.41 -5.77
CA ASP A 1 24.63 1.01 -5.56
C ASP A 1 23.31 0.97 -4.82
N GLU A 2 22.21 0.87 -5.57
CA GLU A 2 20.89 0.65 -4.98
C GLU A 2 20.85 -0.80 -4.48
N GLY A 3 21.14 -0.98 -3.19
CA GLY A 3 21.06 -2.28 -2.55
C GLY A 3 19.68 -2.89 -2.73
N PHE A 4 19.63 -4.22 -2.89
CA PHE A 4 18.40 -4.99 -2.98
C PHE A 4 17.47 -4.65 -1.79
N MET A 5 16.24 -4.23 -2.08
CA MET A 5 15.21 -4.03 -1.06
C MET A 5 14.43 -5.32 -0.87
N TYR A 6 14.48 -5.89 0.33
CA TYR A 6 13.67 -7.07 0.65
C TYR A 6 12.21 -6.63 0.77
N ILE A 7 11.41 -6.95 -0.25
CA ILE A 7 9.97 -6.73 -0.26
C ILE A 7 9.26 -8.05 -0.50
N LEU A 8 8.37 -8.45 0.41
CA LEU A 8 7.56 -9.66 0.28
C LEU A 8 6.08 -9.37 0.54
N HIS A 9 5.22 -9.80 -0.36
CA HIS A 9 3.76 -9.73 -0.20
C HIS A 9 3.23 -11.11 0.23
N ARG A 10 2.70 -11.21 1.45
CA ARG A 10 2.03 -12.41 1.96
C ARG A 10 0.53 -12.27 1.77
N ILE A 11 -0.03 -13.04 0.85
CA ILE A 11 -1.47 -13.03 0.56
C ILE A 11 -2.18 -13.90 1.60
N ILE A 12 -3.12 -13.30 2.34
CA ILE A 12 -3.83 -13.97 3.45
C ILE A 12 -5.29 -14.28 3.12
N GLY A 13 -5.75 -13.91 1.94
CA GLY A 13 -7.08 -14.25 1.45
C GLY A 13 -7.55 -13.31 0.35
N GLN A 14 -8.52 -13.77 -0.44
CA GLN A 14 -9.05 -13.02 -1.57
C GLN A 14 -10.55 -13.28 -1.72
N THR A 15 -11.30 -12.24 -2.05
CA THR A 15 -12.71 -12.32 -2.45
C THR A 15 -12.88 -11.68 -3.81
N VAL A 16 -13.76 -12.24 -4.65
CA VAL A 16 -14.03 -11.70 -5.98
C VAL A 16 -15.54 -11.61 -6.18
N ASP A 17 -16.03 -10.40 -6.43
CA ASP A 17 -17.42 -10.13 -6.82
C ASP A 17 -17.48 -9.99 -8.34
N VAL A 18 -18.35 -10.73 -9.02
CA VAL A 18 -18.44 -10.78 -10.48
C VAL A 18 -19.84 -10.40 -10.94
N GLN A 19 -19.95 -9.49 -11.92
CA GLN A 19 -21.19 -9.08 -12.56
C GLN A 19 -21.00 -8.94 -14.07
N GLY A 20 -21.53 -9.89 -14.83
CA GLY A 20 -21.33 -9.97 -16.28
C GLY A 20 -19.84 -10.04 -16.65
N ASP A 21 -19.40 -9.10 -17.47
CA ASP A 21 -18.00 -8.97 -17.91
C ASP A 21 -17.14 -8.10 -16.99
N ARG A 22 -17.61 -7.75 -15.77
CA ARG A 22 -16.86 -6.98 -14.79
C ARG A 22 -16.71 -7.71 -13.47
N ALA A 23 -15.60 -7.47 -12.78
CA ALA A 23 -15.37 -8.00 -11.45
C ALA A 23 -14.59 -7.02 -10.57
N VAL A 24 -14.74 -7.17 -9.25
CA VAL A 24 -13.90 -6.53 -8.24
C VAL A 24 -13.23 -7.64 -7.44
N SER A 25 -11.90 -7.65 -7.42
CA SER A 25 -11.13 -8.53 -6.53
C SER A 25 -10.59 -7.73 -5.36
N LYS A 26 -10.83 -8.20 -4.14
CA LYS A 26 -10.25 -7.66 -2.91
C LYS A 26 -9.33 -8.70 -2.30
N MET A 27 -8.04 -8.38 -2.24
CA MET A 27 -6.99 -9.27 -1.75
C MET A 27 -6.36 -8.69 -0.50
N LYS A 28 -6.40 -9.45 0.60
CA LYS A 28 -5.75 -9.09 1.86
C LYS A 28 -4.29 -9.49 1.81
N VAL A 29 -3.41 -8.60 2.21
CA VAL A 29 -1.95 -8.78 2.12
C VAL A 29 -1.26 -8.22 3.35
N THR A 30 -0.21 -8.88 3.81
CA THR A 30 0.82 -8.25 4.64
C THR A 30 2.06 -8.03 3.78
N ILE A 31 2.48 -6.77 3.65
CA ILE A 31 3.71 -6.39 2.95
C ILE A 31 4.82 -6.29 3.99
N THR A 32 5.92 -6.99 3.77
CA THR A 32 7.15 -6.82 4.56
C THR A 32 8.19 -6.10 3.75
N CYS A 33 8.74 -5.01 4.28
CA CYS A 33 9.83 -4.24 3.69
C CYS A 33 10.99 -4.15 4.68
N ARG A 34 12.22 -4.50 4.28
CA ARG A 34 13.42 -4.29 5.11
C ARG A 34 14.06 -2.94 4.83
N TYR A 35 14.37 -2.22 5.90
CA TYR A 35 15.06 -0.94 5.85
C TYR A 35 16.39 -0.97 6.62
N ASN A 36 17.40 -0.37 6.00
CA ASN A 36 18.69 -0.08 6.63
C ASN A 36 18.68 1.34 7.18
N PHE A 37 18.94 1.46 8.48
CA PHE A 37 19.11 2.73 9.18
C PHE A 37 20.59 2.97 9.44
N GLU A 38 21.03 4.23 9.34
CA GLU A 38 22.42 4.62 9.60
C GLU A 38 23.45 3.79 8.81
N GLY A 39 23.13 3.44 7.56
CA GLY A 39 24.02 2.66 6.69
C GLY A 39 23.96 1.14 6.90
N GLY A 40 23.04 0.64 7.75
CA GLY A 40 22.81 -0.79 7.95
C GLY A 40 23.82 -1.46 8.88
N VAL A 41 23.55 -2.72 9.24
CA VAL A 41 24.32 -3.47 10.26
C VAL A 41 25.81 -3.58 9.93
N GLU A 42 26.18 -3.68 8.65
CA GLU A 42 27.57 -3.74 8.19
C GLU A 42 28.38 -2.49 8.52
N ARG A 43 27.71 -1.33 8.61
CA ARG A 43 28.32 -0.04 8.95
C ARG A 43 28.11 0.36 10.41
N GLY A 44 27.64 -0.58 11.24
CA GLY A 44 27.31 -0.32 12.63
C GLY A 44 25.91 0.27 12.85
N GLY A 45 25.12 0.48 11.79
CA GLY A 45 23.73 0.91 11.86
C GLY A 45 22.74 -0.21 12.23
N PHE A 46 21.48 -0.06 11.83
CA PHE A 46 20.38 -0.94 12.22
C PHE A 46 19.64 -1.50 11.01
N GLU A 47 19.05 -2.68 11.19
CA GLU A 47 18.11 -3.30 10.26
C GLU A 47 16.76 -3.45 10.94
N MET A 48 15.71 -2.97 10.30
CA MET A 48 14.33 -3.11 10.78
C MET A 48 13.41 -3.50 9.64
N ASP A 49 12.42 -4.33 9.94
CA ASP A 49 11.35 -4.71 9.02
C ASP A 49 10.09 -3.89 9.32
N ASN A 50 9.53 -3.28 8.29
CA ASN A 50 8.15 -2.83 8.29
C ASN A 50 7.25 -4.02 7.95
N GLU A 51 6.17 -4.20 8.70
CA GLU A 51 5.06 -5.06 8.30
C GLU A 51 3.79 -4.21 8.17
N ALA A 52 3.27 -4.06 6.96
CA ALA A 52 2.06 -3.31 6.66
C ALA A 52 0.94 -4.24 6.19
N ASP A 53 -0.13 -4.32 6.97
CA ASP A 53 -1.35 -5.01 6.60
C ASP A 53 -2.20 -4.09 5.71
N CYS A 54 -2.61 -4.60 4.55
CA CYS A 54 -3.40 -3.86 3.58
C CYS A 54 -4.39 -4.74 2.81
N ARG A 55 -5.24 -4.07 2.02
CA ARG A 55 -6.16 -4.70 1.08
C ARG A 55 -5.93 -4.09 -0.29
N PHE A 56 -5.53 -4.93 -1.24
CA PHE A 56 -5.52 -4.58 -2.66
C PHE A 56 -6.92 -4.72 -3.22
N PHE A 57 -7.30 -3.79 -4.09
CA PHE A 57 -8.55 -3.76 -4.82
C PHE A 57 -8.23 -3.70 -6.30
N PHE A 58 -8.71 -4.68 -7.06
CA PHE A 58 -8.56 -4.75 -8.50
C PHE A 58 -9.93 -4.61 -9.14
N LEU A 59 -10.05 -3.71 -10.11
CA LEU A 59 -11.18 -3.63 -11.02
C LEU A 59 -10.81 -4.41 -12.28
N LEU A 60 -11.56 -5.47 -12.58
CA LEU A 60 -11.30 -6.37 -13.70
C LEU A 60 -12.40 -6.29 -14.74
N GLU A 61 -12.02 -6.47 -16.00
CA GLU A 61 -12.93 -6.58 -17.14
C GLU A 61 -12.59 -7.81 -17.99
N LYS A 62 -13.62 -8.49 -18.49
CA LYS A 62 -13.52 -9.59 -19.43
C LYS A 62 -13.69 -9.05 -20.85
N ARG A 63 -12.64 -9.16 -21.67
CA ARG A 63 -12.67 -8.74 -23.09
C ARG A 63 -12.32 -9.93 -23.97
N LYS A 64 -13.17 -10.24 -24.95
CA LYS A 64 -12.99 -11.39 -25.87
C LYS A 64 -12.70 -12.71 -25.12
N GLY A 65 -13.44 -12.95 -24.03
CA GLY A 65 -13.31 -14.16 -23.22
C GLY A 65 -12.20 -14.14 -22.16
N LYS A 66 -11.34 -13.10 -22.09
CA LYS A 66 -10.18 -13.04 -21.18
C LYS A 66 -10.33 -11.94 -20.14
N TRP A 67 -10.09 -12.27 -18.88
CA TRP A 67 -10.05 -11.30 -17.79
C TRP A 67 -8.72 -10.54 -17.77
N GLY A 68 -8.77 -9.24 -17.46
CA GLY A 68 -7.59 -8.41 -17.21
C GLY A 68 -7.88 -7.38 -16.11
N VAL A 69 -6.80 -6.91 -15.47
CA VAL A 69 -6.87 -5.79 -14.51
C VAL A 69 -6.97 -4.48 -15.31
N VAL A 70 -8.01 -3.71 -15.05
CA VAL A 70 -8.20 -2.37 -15.63
C VAL A 70 -7.59 -1.31 -14.71
N PHE A 71 -7.86 -1.42 -13.41
CA PHE A 71 -7.28 -0.58 -12.37
C PHE A 71 -6.98 -1.39 -11.14
N TYR A 72 -6.01 -0.94 -10.35
CA TYR A 72 -5.86 -1.41 -8.99
C TYR A 72 -5.38 -0.28 -8.07
N THR A 73 -5.66 -0.44 -6.79
CA THR A 73 -5.09 0.34 -5.69
C THR A 73 -5.05 -0.54 -4.45
N LEU A 74 -4.62 0.01 -3.32
CA LEU A 74 -4.81 -0.62 -2.03
C LEU A 74 -5.24 0.39 -0.96
N LEU A 75 -5.65 -0.14 0.19
CA LEU A 75 -5.78 0.62 1.43
C LEU A 75 -4.98 -0.09 2.51
N PHE A 76 -4.20 0.67 3.25
CA PHE A 76 -3.47 0.18 4.40
C PHE A 76 -4.33 0.22 5.66
N ASP A 77 -4.32 -0.90 6.39
CA ASP A 77 -5.09 -1.11 7.62
C ASP A 77 -4.27 -0.81 8.87
N LYS A 78 -3.00 -1.20 8.91
CA LYS A 78 -2.07 -0.87 10.00
C LYS A 78 -0.66 -1.27 9.58
N ASP A 79 0.33 -0.65 10.18
CA ASP A 79 1.70 -1.10 10.10
C ASP A 79 2.41 -1.11 11.44
N LYS A 80 3.60 -1.72 11.46
CA LYS A 80 4.52 -1.69 12.59
C LYS A 80 5.95 -1.78 12.06
N MET A 81 6.89 -1.27 12.87
CA MET A 81 8.33 -1.47 12.67
C MET A 81 8.87 -2.41 13.73
N MET A 82 9.64 -3.40 13.30
CA MET A 82 10.25 -4.40 14.15
C MET A 82 11.75 -4.45 13.86
N PRO A 83 12.64 -4.40 14.85
CA PRO A 83 14.05 -4.61 14.62
C PRO A 83 14.31 -6.06 14.18
N VAL A 84 15.18 -6.25 13.18
CA VAL A 84 15.57 -7.59 12.71
C VAL A 84 16.37 -8.31 13.79
N ASN A 85 17.25 -7.58 14.48
CA ASN A 85 17.88 -8.01 15.71
C ASN A 85 17.16 -7.34 16.89
N PRO A 86 16.42 -8.09 17.74
CA PRO A 86 15.66 -7.52 18.85
C PRO A 86 16.47 -6.67 19.86
N GLY A 87 17.79 -6.85 19.92
CA GLY A 87 18.67 -6.03 20.77
C GLY A 87 19.26 -4.79 20.08
N ARG A 88 18.90 -4.52 18.82
CA ARG A 88 19.41 -3.39 18.03
C ARG A 88 18.26 -2.71 17.29
N GLU A 89 17.73 -1.67 17.89
CA GLU A 89 16.64 -0.87 17.30
C GLU A 89 17.08 0.56 17.00
N TYR A 90 16.52 1.11 15.92
CA TYR A 90 16.57 2.53 15.65
C TYR A 90 15.31 3.20 16.21
N MET A 91 15.49 4.28 16.96
CA MET A 91 14.38 5.04 17.54
C MET A 91 13.80 6.01 16.52
N ILE A 92 12.72 5.60 15.86
CA ILE A 92 12.02 6.46 14.89
C ILE A 92 11.42 7.67 15.64
N PRO A 93 11.65 8.92 15.19
CA PRO A 93 11.07 10.10 15.81
C PRO A 93 9.54 10.12 15.67
N GLU A 94 8.84 9.86 16.77
CA GLU A 94 7.39 9.67 16.79
C GLU A 94 6.62 10.92 16.31
N GLU A 95 7.06 12.13 16.67
CA GLU A 95 6.41 13.37 16.20
C GLU A 95 6.51 13.58 14.69
N GLU A 96 7.59 13.10 14.06
CA GLU A 96 7.73 13.12 12.60
C GLU A 96 6.87 12.03 11.96
N ALA A 97 6.85 10.83 12.54
CA ALA A 97 6.03 9.73 12.05
C ALA A 97 4.52 10.06 12.10
N ARG A 98 4.06 10.77 13.14
CA ARG A 98 2.63 11.13 13.31
C ARG A 98 2.04 11.99 12.20
N LYS A 99 2.88 12.62 11.37
CA LYS A 99 2.43 13.40 10.20
C LYS A 99 1.89 12.51 9.07
N TYR A 100 2.18 11.20 9.11
CA TYR A 100 1.75 10.24 8.10
C TYR A 100 0.47 9.49 8.50
N PRO A 101 -0.29 8.96 7.52
CA PRO A 101 -1.57 8.33 7.80
C PRO A 101 -1.42 7.06 8.66
N SER A 102 -2.37 6.86 9.57
CA SER A 102 -2.28 5.83 10.61
C SER A 102 -2.19 4.39 10.10
N GLY A 103 -2.71 4.09 8.92
CA GLY A 103 -2.67 2.73 8.36
C GLY A 103 -1.29 2.25 7.91
N TYR A 104 -0.35 3.16 7.65
CA TYR A 104 0.96 2.88 7.06
C TYR A 104 2.00 3.92 7.48
N ARG A 105 1.90 4.34 8.74
CA ARG A 105 2.60 5.50 9.27
C ARG A 105 4.11 5.37 9.12
N TYR A 106 4.63 4.24 9.56
CA TYR A 106 6.07 4.00 9.60
C TYR A 106 6.61 3.62 8.22
N LEU A 107 5.81 2.94 7.39
CA LEU A 107 6.13 2.71 5.98
C LEU A 107 6.31 4.06 5.25
N ALA A 108 5.32 4.95 5.34
CA ALA A 108 5.37 6.27 4.71
C ALA A 108 6.53 7.13 5.24
N TRP A 109 6.79 7.06 6.55
CA TRP A 109 7.96 7.72 7.14
C TRP A 109 9.27 7.17 6.55
N CYS A 110 9.40 5.85 6.39
CA CYS A 110 10.59 5.23 5.80
C CYS A 110 10.74 5.58 4.31
N GLU A 111 9.65 5.58 3.54
CA GLU A 111 9.66 6.02 2.13
C GLU A 111 10.20 7.45 2.00
N ALA A 112 9.68 8.38 2.81
CA ALA A 112 10.10 9.78 2.77
C ALA A 112 11.55 9.98 3.25
N ASN A 113 11.93 9.34 4.35
CA ASN A 113 13.17 9.66 5.06
C ASN A 113 14.36 8.76 4.69
N ILE A 114 14.11 7.51 4.34
CA ILE A 114 15.14 6.54 3.99
C ILE A 114 15.21 6.38 2.48
N SER A 115 14.09 6.02 1.84
CA SER A 115 14.03 5.81 0.38
C SER A 115 14.00 7.11 -0.42
N LYS A 116 13.87 8.26 0.25
CA LYS A 116 13.79 9.60 -0.36
C LYS A 116 12.72 9.70 -1.45
N THR A 117 11.64 8.95 -1.29
CA THR A 117 10.49 8.90 -2.21
C THR A 117 9.26 9.44 -1.49
N PRO A 118 8.55 10.44 -2.01
CA PRO A 118 7.33 10.94 -1.37
C PRO A 118 6.25 9.84 -1.29
N PRO A 119 5.73 9.52 -0.09
CA PRO A 119 4.68 8.53 0.05
C PRO A 119 3.36 9.05 -0.51
N LYS A 120 2.56 8.15 -1.08
CA LYS A 120 1.17 8.47 -1.44
C LYS A 120 0.36 8.66 -0.15
N MET A 121 -0.39 9.76 0.00
CA MET A 121 -1.02 10.15 1.28
C MET A 121 -2.50 9.76 1.41
N ASP A 122 -3.11 9.31 0.31
CA ASP A 122 -4.51 8.93 0.19
C ASP A 122 -4.68 7.40 0.06
N LEU A 123 -3.99 6.61 0.89
CA LEU A 123 -4.15 5.14 0.93
C LEU A 123 -4.61 4.62 2.31
N ASN A 124 -5.17 5.48 3.16
CA ASN A 124 -5.51 5.11 4.53
C ASN A 124 -6.90 4.45 4.61
N SER A 125 -7.01 3.29 5.26
CA SER A 125 -8.32 2.65 5.47
C SER A 125 -9.18 3.30 6.57
N HIS A 126 -8.58 4.16 7.39
CA HIS A 126 -9.23 4.83 8.52
C HIS A 126 -9.81 6.20 8.16
N GLY A 127 -9.68 6.63 6.91
CA GLY A 127 -10.14 7.92 6.41
C GLY A 127 -11.23 7.80 5.33
N PRO A 128 -11.61 8.93 4.70
CA PRO A 128 -12.62 8.97 3.63
C PRO A 128 -12.25 8.11 2.42
N GLU A 129 -10.96 7.83 2.20
CA GLU A 129 -10.43 7.03 1.10
C GLU A 129 -11.08 5.64 1.04
N ARG A 130 -11.41 5.08 2.22
CA ARG A 130 -12.14 3.81 2.31
C ARG A 130 -13.48 3.91 1.62
N ASP A 131 -14.31 4.85 2.04
CA ASP A 131 -15.69 4.93 1.55
C ASP A 131 -15.70 5.32 0.06
N VAL A 132 -14.76 6.17 -0.38
CA VAL A 132 -14.54 6.51 -1.78
C VAL A 132 -14.21 5.26 -2.61
N LEU A 133 -13.24 4.45 -2.18
CA LEU A 133 -12.82 3.26 -2.92
C LEU A 133 -13.93 2.22 -3.00
N TYR A 134 -14.64 1.96 -1.89
CA TYR A 134 -15.77 1.02 -1.89
C TYR A 134 -16.91 1.50 -2.78
N GLY A 135 -17.19 2.82 -2.82
CA GLY A 135 -18.12 3.42 -3.78
C GLY A 135 -17.70 3.17 -5.22
N LYS A 136 -16.42 3.38 -5.55
CA LYS A 136 -15.86 3.11 -6.89
C LYS A 136 -15.93 1.62 -7.27
N CYS A 137 -15.72 0.70 -6.31
CA CYS A 137 -15.92 -0.73 -6.53
C CYS A 137 -17.37 -1.05 -6.92
N LYS A 138 -18.35 -0.46 -6.21
CA LYS A 138 -19.77 -0.62 -6.55
C LYS A 138 -20.07 -0.04 -7.94
N ASP A 139 -19.63 1.17 -8.20
CA ASP A 139 -19.84 1.85 -9.49
C ASP A 139 -19.24 1.04 -10.66
N TRP A 140 -18.08 0.41 -10.45
CA TRP A 140 -17.49 -0.49 -11.43
C TRP A 140 -18.38 -1.69 -11.77
N LEU A 141 -18.90 -2.39 -10.75
CA LEU A 141 -19.80 -3.53 -10.94
C LEU A 141 -21.12 -3.12 -11.62
N ASP A 142 -21.61 -1.91 -11.34
CA ASP A 142 -22.81 -1.34 -11.96
C ASP A 142 -22.60 -0.88 -13.42
N GLY A 143 -21.40 -1.07 -13.99
CA GLY A 143 -21.12 -0.70 -15.38
C GLY A 143 -20.66 0.75 -15.57
N LYS A 144 -20.54 1.56 -14.50
CA LYS A 144 -20.11 2.95 -14.60
C LYS A 144 -18.61 3.06 -14.89
N ALA A 145 -18.21 4.16 -15.50
CA ALA A 145 -16.78 4.47 -15.66
C ALA A 145 -16.19 4.88 -14.31
N VAL A 146 -15.02 4.32 -13.98
CA VAL A 146 -14.22 4.72 -12.81
C VAL A 146 -12.96 5.41 -13.32
N LYS A 147 -12.65 6.58 -12.76
CA LYS A 147 -11.50 7.41 -13.15
C LYS A 147 -10.21 7.01 -12.43
N PRO A 148 -9.02 7.35 -12.97
CA PRO A 148 -7.73 7.19 -12.30
C PRO A 148 -7.70 7.87 -10.92
N ASN A 149 -6.87 7.34 -10.01
CA ASN A 149 -6.86 7.58 -8.56
C ASN A 149 -8.11 7.09 -7.80
N LEU A 150 -8.11 5.82 -7.40
CA LEU A 150 -9.25 5.17 -6.77
C LEU A 150 -9.56 5.63 -5.33
N THR A 151 -8.70 6.42 -4.69
CA THR A 151 -8.82 6.76 -3.27
C THR A 151 -8.82 8.26 -2.95
N GLY A 152 -8.47 9.14 -3.90
CA GLY A 152 -8.41 10.60 -3.68
C GLY A 152 -9.08 11.45 -4.77
N THR A 153 -8.85 12.78 -4.70
CA THR A 153 -9.26 13.74 -5.74
C THR A 153 -8.31 13.67 -6.93
N ASP A 154 -8.85 13.63 -8.14
CA ASP A 154 -8.08 13.53 -9.38
C ASP A 154 -7.13 14.74 -9.54
N GLU A 155 -5.82 14.55 -9.39
CA GLU A 155 -4.85 15.29 -10.21
C GLU A 155 -4.26 14.30 -11.22
N VAL A 156 -4.94 14.17 -12.35
CA VAL A 156 -4.34 13.49 -13.50
C VAL A 156 -3.31 14.46 -14.06
N ALA A 157 -2.05 14.35 -13.64
CA ALA A 157 -0.97 14.95 -14.38
C ALA A 157 -1.07 14.43 -15.82
N SER A 158 -1.27 15.34 -16.77
CA SER A 158 -1.15 15.03 -18.19
C SER A 158 0.30 14.60 -18.43
N TRP A 159 0.50 13.31 -18.68
CA TRP A 159 1.73 12.81 -19.29
C TRP A 159 1.66 13.02 -20.79
#